data_AF-A0A7S3HKY9-F1
#
_entry.id   AF-A0A7S3HKY9-F1
#
_cell.length_a   1.000
_cell.length_b   1.000
_cell.length_c   1.000
_cell.angle_alpha   90.00
_cell.angle_beta   90.00
_cell.angle_gamma   90.00
#
_symmetry.space_group_name_H-M   'P 1'
#
loop_
_entity.id
_entity.type
_entity.pdbx_description
1 polymer ?
#
loop_
_entity_poly.entity_id
_entity_poly.type
_entity_poly.pdbx_seq_one_letter_code
_entity_poly.pdbx_strand_id
1 'polypeptide(L)'
;GRREGYYGGTRLLMATCKRFQELCTTSGIALPRKNFTARYDTNVPRQVGLAGSSAIVTSLFKALMEFYDLSTDHIPLEKQPTFVLSVEQEIGIQAGLQDRVVQVYKGLIFMDFDAEYMQEHGHGRYER
;
A
#
# COMPACT_ATOMS: atom_id res chain seq x y z
N GLY A 1 12.91 -9.60 25.11
CA GLY A 1 11.81 -9.93 24.19
C GLY A 1 10.48 -9.59 24.83
N ARG A 2 9.49 -9.11 24.05
CA ARG A 2 8.26 -8.41 24.48
C ARG A 2 8.50 -6.97 24.95
N ARG A 3 8.28 -5.99 24.05
CA ARG A 3 7.62 -4.71 24.42
C ARG A 3 7.16 -3.84 23.22
N GLU A 4 7.51 -4.17 21.98
CA GLU A 4 6.98 -3.46 20.78
C GLU A 4 6.52 -4.42 19.66
N GLY A 5 5.84 -5.51 20.05
CA GLY A 5 5.62 -6.66 19.17
C GLY A 5 4.34 -6.65 18.33
N TYR A 6 3.26 -6.01 18.82
CA TYR A 6 1.92 -6.19 18.27
C TYR A 6 1.23 -4.88 17.83
N TYR A 7 1.67 -3.72 18.36
CA TYR A 7 1.03 -2.44 18.05
C TYR A 7 1.41 -1.89 16.66
N GLY A 8 2.65 -2.08 16.22
CA GLY A 8 3.11 -1.55 14.93
C GLY A 8 2.38 -2.18 13.73
N GLY A 9 2.40 -3.50 13.61
CA GLY A 9 1.76 -4.18 12.49
C GLY A 9 0.24 -4.11 12.51
N THR A 10 -0.39 -4.19 13.69
CA THR A 10 -1.86 -4.02 13.78
C THR A 10 -2.30 -2.62 13.32
N ARG A 11 -1.51 -1.57 13.63
CA ARG A 11 -1.76 -0.22 13.11
C ARG A 11 -1.65 -0.15 11.58
N LEU A 12 -0.67 -0.82 10.97
CA LEU A 12 -0.56 -0.91 9.51
C LEU A 12 -1.81 -1.57 8.90
N LEU A 13 -2.25 -2.69 9.47
CA LEU A 13 -3.47 -3.39 9.02
C LEU A 13 -4.71 -2.49 9.11
N MET A 14 -4.92 -1.85 10.27
CA MET A 14 -6.07 -0.96 10.49
C MET A 14 -6.05 0.27 9.58
N ALA A 15 -4.88 0.92 9.43
CA ALA A 15 -4.71 2.07 8.54
C ALA A 15 -4.96 1.67 7.07
N THR A 16 -4.45 0.52 6.64
CA THR A 16 -4.70 0.00 5.29
C THR A 16 -6.20 -0.19 5.05
N CYS A 17 -6.92 -0.83 5.97
CA CYS A 17 -8.37 -1.01 5.85
C CYS A 17 -9.13 0.32 5.79
N LYS A 18 -8.77 1.28 6.65
CA LYS A 18 -9.38 2.62 6.67
C LYS A 18 -9.15 3.36 5.35
N ARG A 19 -7.90 3.46 4.90
CA ARG A 19 -7.55 4.12 3.64
C ARG A 19 -8.14 3.43 2.43
N PHE A 20 -8.23 2.10 2.44
CA PHE A 20 -8.85 1.34 1.36
C PHE A 20 -10.35 1.66 1.26
N GLN A 21 -11.05 1.70 2.39
CA GLN A 21 -12.46 2.12 2.44
C GLN A 21 -12.63 3.55 1.92
N GLU A 22 -11.76 4.48 2.34
CA GLU A 22 -11.75 5.87 1.88
C GLU A 22 -11.48 5.96 0.37
N LEU A 23 -10.46 5.26 -0.14
CA LEU A 23 -10.12 5.19 -1.55
C LEU A 23 -11.32 4.72 -2.39
N CYS A 24 -11.96 3.62 -1.97
CA CYS A 24 -13.12 3.10 -2.67
C CYS A 24 -14.27 4.11 -2.66
N THR A 25 -14.53 4.73 -1.50
CA THR A 25 -15.58 5.74 -1.35
C THR A 25 -15.33 6.96 -2.25
N THR A 26 -14.11 7.51 -2.27
CA THR A 26 -13.79 8.68 -3.10
C THR A 26 -13.72 8.34 -4.58
N SER A 27 -13.50 7.07 -4.93
CA SER A 27 -13.48 6.60 -6.32
C SER A 27 -14.86 6.11 -6.81
N GLY A 28 -15.92 6.23 -5.99
CA GLY A 28 -17.26 5.77 -6.34
C GLY A 28 -17.42 4.24 -6.38
N ILE A 29 -16.49 3.49 -5.79
CA ILE A 29 -16.51 2.03 -5.72
C ILE A 29 -17.34 1.60 -4.50
N ALA A 30 -18.53 1.05 -4.75
CA ALA A 30 -19.39 0.54 -3.69
C ALA A 30 -18.92 -0.85 -3.22
N LEU A 31 -18.34 -0.91 -2.02
CA LEU A 31 -17.92 -2.19 -1.43
C LEU A 31 -19.12 -2.94 -0.83
N PRO A 32 -19.29 -4.24 -1.12
CA PRO A 32 -20.32 -5.05 -0.48
C PRO A 32 -20.03 -5.21 1.01
N ARG A 33 -21.08 -5.30 1.83
CA ARG A 33 -20.94 -5.55 3.27
C ARG A 33 -20.48 -6.99 3.50
N LYS A 34 -19.17 -7.18 3.66
CA LYS A 34 -18.51 -8.45 3.98
C LYS A 34 -17.69 -8.30 5.26
N ASN A 35 -17.50 -9.40 5.99
CA ASN A 35 -16.58 -9.47 7.12
C ASN A 35 -15.39 -10.37 6.76
N PHE A 36 -14.23 -10.08 7.31
CA PHE A 36 -13.03 -10.91 7.17
C PHE A 36 -12.19 -10.89 8.43
N THR A 37 -11.28 -11.85 8.54
CA THR A 37 -10.20 -11.84 9.55
C THR A 37 -8.87 -11.75 8.82
N ALA A 38 -8.07 -10.74 9.15
CA ALA A 38 -6.72 -10.59 8.62
C ALA A 38 -5.68 -11.04 9.65
N ARG A 39 -4.68 -11.78 9.19
CA ARG A 39 -3.47 -12.14 9.95
C ARG A 39 -2.27 -11.86 9.07
N TYR A 40 -1.15 -11.46 9.67
CA TYR A 40 0.10 -11.24 8.97
C TYR A 40 1.23 -11.95 9.69
N ASP A 41 2.19 -12.43 8.91
CA ASP A 41 3.50 -12.91 9.36
C ASP A 41 4.55 -12.32 8.41
N THR A 42 5.76 -12.07 8.89
CA THR A 42 6.80 -11.47 8.06
C THR A 42 8.19 -11.95 8.49
N ASN A 43 9.01 -12.26 7.49
CA ASN A 43 10.44 -12.52 7.65
C ASN A 43 11.30 -11.29 7.31
N VAL A 44 10.69 -10.14 6.96
CA VAL A 44 11.43 -8.90 6.70
C VAL A 44 12.06 -8.44 8.01
N PRO A 45 13.40 -8.31 8.09
CA PRO A 45 14.05 -7.94 9.32
C PRO A 45 13.64 -6.53 9.78
N ARG A 46 13.44 -6.36 11.08
CA ARG A 46 13.08 -5.05 11.67
C ARG A 46 14.30 -4.13 11.71
N GLN A 47 14.07 -2.82 11.63
CA GLN A 47 15.06 -1.76 11.90
C GLN A 47 16.31 -1.71 10.99
N VAL A 48 16.34 -2.47 9.90
CA VAL A 48 17.45 -2.46 8.94
C VAL A 48 17.19 -1.53 7.74
N GLY A 49 16.18 -0.66 7.83
CA GLY A 49 15.76 0.18 6.70
C GLY A 49 15.14 -0.60 5.53
N LEU A 50 14.91 -1.91 5.69
CA LEU A 50 14.20 -2.71 4.70
C LEU A 50 12.70 -2.46 4.84
N ALA A 51 12.06 -2.26 3.70
CA ALA A 51 10.69 -1.81 3.41
C ALA A 51 9.53 -2.62 4.05
N GLY A 52 9.67 -3.14 5.26
CA GLY A 52 8.75 -4.10 5.89
C GLY A 52 7.35 -3.54 6.12
N SER A 53 7.21 -2.26 6.45
CA SER A 53 5.89 -1.61 6.57
C SER A 53 5.16 -1.62 5.24
N SER A 54 5.79 -1.16 4.16
CA SER A 54 5.19 -1.17 2.83
C SER A 54 4.93 -2.56 2.29
N ALA A 55 5.77 -3.55 2.61
CA ALA A 55 5.53 -4.92 2.17
C ALA A 55 4.25 -5.48 2.81
N ILE A 56 4.02 -5.22 4.11
CA ILE A 56 2.80 -5.58 4.82
C ILE A 56 1.59 -4.85 4.22
N VAL A 57 1.68 -3.53 4.04
CA VAL A 57 0.59 -2.71 3.47
C VAL A 57 0.26 -3.17 2.06
N THR A 58 1.25 -3.33 1.19
CA THR A 58 1.08 -3.80 -0.20
C THR A 58 0.44 -5.18 -0.24
N SER A 59 0.84 -6.09 0.65
CA SER A 59 0.28 -7.44 0.70
C SER A 59 -1.18 -7.43 1.14
N LEU A 60 -1.52 -6.67 2.19
CA LEU A 60 -2.91 -6.54 2.63
C LEU A 60 -3.75 -5.81 1.58
N PHE A 61 -3.22 -4.76 0.95
CA PHE A 61 -3.92 -4.04 -0.11
C PHE A 61 -4.28 -4.97 -1.28
N LYS A 62 -3.33 -5.79 -1.75
CA LYS A 62 -3.59 -6.80 -2.79
C LYS A 62 -4.63 -7.83 -2.34
N ALA A 63 -4.56 -8.29 -1.09
CA ALA A 63 -5.55 -9.21 -0.53
C ALA A 63 -6.96 -8.59 -0.42
N LEU A 64 -7.06 -7.29 -0.12
CA LEU A 64 -8.34 -6.57 -0.09
C LEU A 64 -8.91 -6.39 -1.50
N MET A 65 -8.07 -6.05 -2.48
CA MET A 65 -8.51 -6.01 -3.88
C MET A 65 -9.06 -7.37 -4.31
N GLU A 66 -8.36 -8.47 -4.03
CA GLU A 66 -8.83 -9.82 -4.34
C GLU A 66 -10.12 -10.18 -3.59
N PHE A 67 -10.21 -9.89 -2.29
CA PHE A 67 -11.39 -10.20 -1.48
C PHE A 67 -12.68 -9.46 -1.92
N TYR A 68 -12.51 -8.26 -2.49
CA TYR A 68 -13.59 -7.43 -3.02
C TYR A 68 -13.72 -7.50 -4.54
N ASP A 69 -13.02 -8.43 -5.20
CA ASP A 69 -13.08 -8.64 -6.65
C ASP A 69 -12.71 -7.38 -7.47
N LEU A 70 -11.78 -6.56 -6.95
CA LEU A 70 -11.28 -5.36 -7.62
C LEU A 70 -10.05 -5.66 -8.48
N SER A 71 -10.03 -5.09 -9.68
CA SER A 71 -8.93 -5.18 -10.67
C SER A 71 -8.21 -3.84 -10.85
N THR A 72 -7.21 -3.83 -11.73
CA THR A 72 -6.55 -2.60 -12.19
C THR A 72 -7.47 -1.64 -12.95
N ASP A 73 -8.62 -2.12 -13.43
CA ASP A 73 -9.64 -1.25 -14.05
C ASP A 73 -10.34 -0.36 -13.01
N HIS A 74 -10.38 -0.83 -11.75
CA HIS A 74 -10.95 -0.10 -10.63
C HIS A 74 -9.91 0.78 -9.94
N ILE A 75 -8.71 0.23 -9.72
CA ILE A 75 -7.60 0.93 -9.08
C ILE A 75 -6.36 0.80 -9.98
N PRO A 76 -6.06 1.82 -10.81
CA PRO A 76 -4.97 1.76 -11.78
C PRO A 76 -3.63 1.42 -11.13
N LEU A 77 -2.85 0.57 -11.81
CA LEU A 77 -1.62 -0.01 -11.26
C LEU A 77 -0.62 1.06 -10.79
N GLU A 78 -0.50 2.13 -11.56
CA GLU A 78 0.37 3.28 -11.33
C GLU A 78 -0.03 4.11 -10.10
N LYS A 79 -1.29 4.04 -9.65
CA LYS A 79 -1.74 4.74 -8.43
C LYS A 79 -1.57 3.91 -7.16
N GLN A 80 -1.36 2.59 -7.28
CA GLN A 80 -1.22 1.69 -6.15
C GLN A 80 0.01 2.02 -5.27
N PRO A 81 1.20 2.38 -5.79
CA PRO A 81 2.34 2.78 -4.96
C PRO A 81 2.05 4.02 -4.10
N THR A 82 1.35 5.01 -4.67
CA THR A 82 0.91 6.22 -3.96
C THR A 82 -0.07 5.87 -2.86
N PHE A 83 -1.00 4.94 -3.09
CA PHE A 83 -1.90 4.44 -2.05
C PHE A 83 -1.11 3.85 -0.86
N VAL A 84 -0.17 2.93 -1.13
CA VAL A 84 0.65 2.29 -0.09
C VAL A 84 1.42 3.34 0.72
N LEU A 85 2.04 4.31 0.05
CA LEU A 85 2.73 5.42 0.71
C LEU A 85 1.78 6.25 1.61
N SER A 86 0.56 6.52 1.14
CA SER A 86 -0.42 7.30 1.91
C SER A 86 -0.85 6.61 3.22
N VAL A 87 -0.90 5.27 3.24
CA VAL A 87 -1.21 4.50 4.45
C VAL A 87 -0.12 4.67 5.50
N GLU A 88 1.13 4.67 5.08
CA GLU A 88 2.28 4.83 5.97
C GLU A 88 2.38 6.25 6.51
N GLN A 89 2.13 7.25 5.65
CA GLN A 89 2.05 8.65 6.05
C GLN A 89 0.96 8.90 7.08
N GLU A 90 -0.21 8.25 6.96
CA GLU A 90 -1.31 8.38 7.92
C GLU A 90 -0.89 8.02 9.35
N ILE A 91 0.01 7.05 9.51
CA ILE A 91 0.49 6.60 10.82
C ILE A 91 1.83 7.22 11.22
N GLY A 92 2.32 8.21 10.45
CA GLY A 92 3.52 8.98 10.74
C GLY A 92 4.83 8.35 10.27
N ILE A 93 4.79 7.36 9.37
CA ILE A 93 5.99 6.79 8.76
C ILE A 93 6.42 7.68 7.59
N GLN A 94 7.61 8.26 7.68
CA GLN A 94 8.22 9.02 6.59
C GLN A 94 8.89 8.05 5.60
N ALA A 95 8.50 8.10 4.33
CA ALA A 95 9.01 7.23 3.27
C ALA A 95 8.90 7.88 1.89
N GLY A 96 9.60 7.30 0.90
CA GLY A 96 9.46 7.62 -0.52
C GLY A 96 8.72 6.51 -1.29
N LEU A 97 8.56 6.68 -2.60
CA LEU A 97 7.79 5.75 -3.45
C LEU A 97 8.56 4.49 -3.89
N GLN A 98 9.89 4.53 -3.94
CA GLN A 98 10.72 3.52 -4.63
C GLN A 98 10.37 2.08 -4.25
N ASP A 99 10.45 1.75 -2.96
CA ASP A 99 10.08 0.43 -2.43
C ASP A 99 8.65 0.00 -2.82
N ARG A 100 7.70 0.94 -2.77
CA ARG A 100 6.28 0.67 -3.03
C ARG A 100 6.07 0.35 -4.50
N VAL A 101 6.76 1.06 -5.40
CA VAL A 101 6.74 0.76 -6.84
C VAL A 101 7.24 -0.65 -7.09
N VAL A 102 8.41 -1.03 -6.55
CA VAL A 102 8.97 -2.39 -6.72
C VAL A 102 8.01 -3.45 -6.18
N GLN A 103 7.43 -3.25 -4.99
CA GLN A 103 6.52 -4.22 -4.37
C GLN A 103 5.18 -4.37 -5.11
N VAL A 104 4.68 -3.28 -5.71
CA VAL A 104 3.46 -3.31 -6.53
C VAL A 104 3.73 -4.03 -7.85
N TYR A 105 4.70 -3.54 -8.61
CA TYR A 105 4.96 -3.95 -9.99
C TYR A 105 5.63 -5.33 -10.10
N LYS A 106 6.43 -5.68 -9.08
CA LYS A 106 7.33 -6.83 -9.03
C LYS A 106 8.42 -6.78 -10.11
N GLY A 107 9.64 -7.17 -9.76
CA GLY A 107 10.77 -7.22 -10.69
C GLY A 107 11.55 -5.90 -10.80
N LEU A 108 12.37 -5.79 -11.85
CA LEU A 108 13.14 -4.59 -12.16
C LEU A 108 12.22 -3.58 -12.85
N ILE A 109 12.25 -2.33 -12.38
CA ILE A 109 11.37 -1.26 -12.87
C ILE A 109 12.19 0.02 -12.99
N PHE A 110 12.10 0.66 -14.15
CA PHE A 110 12.54 2.04 -14.33
C PHE A 110 11.49 2.99 -13.72
N MET A 111 11.94 3.95 -12.92
CA MET A 111 11.08 4.87 -12.19
C MET A 111 11.48 6.32 -12.48
N ASP A 112 10.53 7.10 -12.98
CA ASP A 112 10.65 8.54 -13.16
C ASP A 112 9.68 9.25 -12.19
N PHE A 113 10.25 10.05 -11.29
CA PHE A 113 9.54 10.81 -10.27
C PHE A 113 9.56 12.32 -10.58
N ASP A 114 9.55 12.69 -11.86
CA ASP A 114 9.39 14.08 -12.29
C ASP A 114 8.22 14.77 -11.58
N ALA A 115 8.48 15.94 -11.01
CA ALA A 115 7.55 16.61 -10.11
C ALA A 115 6.32 17.15 -10.84
N GLU A 116 6.49 17.69 -12.06
CA GLU A 116 5.39 18.23 -12.85
C GLU A 116 4.44 17.10 -13.28
N TYR A 117 4.99 16.01 -13.78
CA TYR A 117 4.21 14.83 -14.15
C TYR A 117 3.43 14.26 -12.97
N MET A 118 4.10 14.10 -11.82
CA MET A 118 3.47 13.58 -10.61
C MET A 118 2.36 14.49 -10.07
N GLN A 119 2.53 15.81 -10.17
CA GLN A 119 1.52 16.77 -9.75
C GLN A 119 0.26 16.68 -10.62
N GLU A 120 0.42 16.50 -11.94
CA GLU A 120 -0.69 16.38 -12.88
C GLU A 120 -1.41 15.02 -12.79
N HIS A 121 -0.66 13.92 -12.64
CA HIS A 121 -1.21 12.56 -12.77
C HIS A 121 -1.45 11.85 -11.43
N GLY A 122 -0.78 12.30 -10.35
CA GLY A 122 -0.85 11.70 -9.01
C GLY A 122 0.03 10.45 -8.83
N HIS A 123 0.90 10.14 -9.79
CA HIS A 123 1.87 9.04 -9.76
C HIS A 123 3.08 9.34 -10.66
N GLY A 124 4.19 8.62 -10.47
CA GLY A 124 5.35 8.66 -11.36
C GLY A 124 5.16 7.81 -12.62
N ARG A 125 6.13 7.84 -13.54
CA ARG A 125 6.16 6.95 -14.71
C ARG A 125 6.94 5.69 -14.33
N TYR A 126 6.35 4.53 -14.57
CA TYR A 126 6.92 3.25 -14.19
C TYR A 126 6.93 2.31 -15.39
N GLU A 127 8.12 1.87 -15.79
CA GLU A 127 8.34 1.05 -16.98
C GLU A 127 9.08 -0.23 -16.61
N ARG A 128 8.69 -1.36 -17.21
CA ARG A 128 9.32 -2.67 -17.00
C ARG A 128 10.54 -2.85 -17.91
#